data_AF-A0A7S2ID11-F1
#
_entry.id   AF-A0A7S2ID11-F1
#
_cell.length_a   1.000
_cell.length_b   1.000
_cell.length_c   1.000
_cell.angle_alpha   90.00
_cell.angle_beta   90.00
_cell.angle_gamma   90.00
#
_symmetry.space_group_name_H-M   'P 1'
#
loop_
_entity.id
_entity.type
_entity.pdbx_description
1 polymer ?
#
loop_
_entity_poly.entity_id
_entity_poly.type
_entity_poly.pdbx_seq_one_letter_code
_entity_poly.pdbx_strand_id
1 'polypeptide(L)'
;SSNVCLYNTYIIVRLDGRSFSKFTQEHNYDKPNDLRGVELMNVCAMAVMKDFGDIMIAYGQSDEYSFIFHRTASIFNRRSDKILSVITSIFSSHFVYSWNKYFQGKELMYPPCFDGRVLCVPTQKNVRDYLSW
;
A
#
# COMPACT_ATOMS: atom_id res chain seq x y z
N SER A 1 5.35 -13.83 21.41
CA SER A 1 3.91 -13.65 21.12
C SER A 1 3.76 -13.63 19.61
N SER A 2 3.20 -14.65 18.99
CA SER A 2 3.09 -14.69 17.53
C SER A 2 2.01 -13.71 17.07
N ASN A 3 2.41 -12.65 16.34
CA ASN A 3 1.50 -11.63 15.80
C ASN A 3 0.76 -12.21 14.58
N VAL A 4 -0.25 -13.06 14.85
CA VAL A 4 -1.01 -13.80 13.83
C VAL A 4 -2.40 -13.18 13.71
N CYS A 5 -2.79 -12.80 12.50
CA CYS A 5 -4.12 -12.29 12.20
C CYS A 5 -5.19 -13.34 12.50
N LEU A 6 -6.25 -12.93 13.20
CA LEU A 6 -7.34 -13.81 13.62
C LEU A 6 -7.94 -14.57 12.42
N TYR A 7 -8.14 -15.87 12.55
CA TYR A 7 -8.76 -16.68 11.48
C TYR A 7 -10.17 -16.20 11.13
N ASN A 8 -10.61 -16.48 9.91
CA ASN A 8 -11.95 -16.11 9.41
C ASN A 8 -12.25 -14.61 9.42
N THR A 9 -11.23 -13.76 9.48
CA THR A 9 -11.31 -12.30 9.33
C THR A 9 -10.58 -11.84 8.07
N TYR A 10 -11.11 -10.79 7.44
CA TYR A 10 -10.40 -10.07 6.38
C TYR A 10 -9.18 -9.38 6.97
N ILE A 11 -8.07 -9.43 6.24
CA ILE A 11 -6.84 -8.72 6.61
C ILE A 11 -6.76 -7.48 5.73
N ILE A 12 -6.66 -6.32 6.35
CA ILE A 12 -6.45 -5.05 5.67
C ILE A 12 -5.04 -4.57 5.99
N VAL A 13 -4.23 -4.39 4.97
CA VAL A 13 -2.89 -3.80 5.09
C VAL A 13 -2.95 -2.41 4.50
N ARG A 14 -2.81 -1.39 5.34
CA ARG A 14 -2.77 0.01 4.90
C ARG A 14 -1.34 0.51 4.92
N LEU A 15 -0.89 1.05 3.80
CA LEU A 15 0.36 1.78 3.67
C LEU A 15 0.10 3.29 3.64
N ASP A 16 1.02 4.05 4.18
CA ASP A 16 0.96 5.51 4.30
C ASP A 16 2.32 6.12 3.95
N GLY A 17 2.31 7.20 3.18
CA GLY A 17 3.52 7.93 2.80
C GLY A 17 4.08 8.74 3.97
N ARG A 18 5.25 8.37 4.50
CA ARG A 18 5.83 9.09 5.63
C ARG A 18 6.25 10.51 5.22
N SER A 19 5.63 11.51 5.86
CA SER A 19 5.85 12.93 5.56
C SER A 19 5.63 13.27 4.09
N PHE A 20 4.61 12.67 3.45
CA PHE A 20 4.39 12.80 2.02
C PHE A 20 4.09 14.23 1.55
N SER A 21 3.51 15.07 2.41
CA SER A 21 3.36 16.51 2.12
C SER A 21 4.69 17.19 1.81
N LYS A 22 5.73 16.88 2.59
CA LYS A 22 7.10 17.39 2.34
C LYS A 22 7.69 16.77 1.07
N PHE A 23 7.48 15.46 0.88
CA PHE A 23 7.94 14.74 -0.32
C PHE A 23 7.38 15.35 -1.60
N THR A 24 6.07 15.57 -1.64
CA THR A 24 5.39 16.15 -2.82
C THR A 24 5.82 17.59 -3.08
N GLN A 25 6.10 18.37 -2.04
CA GLN A 25 6.64 19.74 -2.18
C GLN A 25 8.05 19.73 -2.78
N GLU A 26 8.96 18.93 -2.23
CA GLU A 26 10.36 18.89 -2.69
C GLU A 26 10.51 18.30 -4.10
N HIS A 27 9.59 17.44 -4.52
CA HIS A 27 9.57 16.85 -5.87
C HIS A 27 8.69 17.62 -6.87
N ASN A 28 8.15 18.79 -6.48
CA ASN A 28 7.32 19.65 -7.31
C ASN A 28 6.13 18.92 -7.94
N TYR A 29 5.31 18.30 -7.08
CA TYR A 29 4.04 17.70 -7.47
C TYR A 29 3.00 18.78 -7.77
N ASP A 30 2.17 18.50 -8.78
CA ASP A 30 1.03 19.36 -9.12
C ASP A 30 -0.04 19.30 -8.02
N LYS A 31 -0.72 20.43 -7.78
CA LYS A 31 -1.81 20.56 -6.80
C LYS A 31 -3.14 20.84 -7.52
N PRO A 32 -4.29 20.32 -7.02
CA PRO A 32 -4.43 19.52 -5.81
C PRO A 32 -3.96 18.07 -5.96
N ASN A 33 -3.97 17.52 -7.19
CA ASN A 33 -3.58 16.14 -7.48
C ASN A 33 -2.56 16.09 -8.63
N ASP A 34 -1.49 15.32 -8.44
CA ASP A 34 -0.52 15.02 -9.48
C ASP A 34 -0.76 13.62 -10.04
N LEU A 35 -1.16 13.55 -11.31
CA LEU A 35 -1.48 12.28 -11.95
C LEU A 35 -0.27 11.33 -12.01
N ARG A 36 0.96 11.87 -12.16
CA ARG A 36 2.18 11.05 -12.20
C ARG A 36 2.38 10.31 -10.90
N GLY A 37 2.14 10.99 -9.78
CA GLY A 37 2.21 10.41 -8.45
C GLY A 37 1.18 9.30 -8.24
N VAL A 38 -0.07 9.57 -8.65
CA VAL A 38 -1.17 8.61 -8.56
C VAL A 38 -0.89 7.36 -9.40
N GLU A 39 -0.46 7.54 -10.65
CA GLU A 39 -0.13 6.43 -11.55
C GLU A 39 1.08 5.62 -11.06
N LEU A 40 2.10 6.30 -10.51
CA LEU A 40 3.24 5.65 -9.90
C LEU A 40 2.81 4.75 -8.72
N MET A 41 1.98 5.26 -7.81
CA MET A 41 1.46 4.46 -6.69
C MET A 41 0.57 3.31 -7.17
N ASN A 42 -0.22 3.50 -8.22
CA ASN A 42 -1.02 2.44 -8.82
C ASN A 42 -0.15 1.32 -9.40
N VAL A 43 0.98 1.63 -10.03
CA VAL A 43 1.93 0.58 -10.47
C VAL A 43 2.54 -0.16 -9.30
N CYS A 44 2.87 0.52 -8.21
CA CYS A 44 3.37 -0.11 -7.00
C CYS A 44 2.34 -1.07 -6.42
N ALA A 45 1.07 -0.66 -6.35
CA ALA A 45 -0.02 -1.50 -5.88
C ALA A 45 -0.29 -2.70 -6.79
N MET A 46 -0.26 -2.51 -8.11
CA MET A 46 -0.39 -3.62 -9.07
C MET A 46 0.75 -4.63 -8.92
N ALA A 47 1.97 -4.18 -8.64
CA ALA A 47 3.09 -5.08 -8.37
C ALA A 47 2.87 -5.91 -7.10
N VAL A 48 2.38 -5.29 -6.02
CA VAL A 48 1.99 -6.01 -4.79
C VAL A 48 0.88 -7.03 -5.10
N MET A 49 -0.20 -6.63 -5.79
CA MET A 49 -1.29 -7.55 -6.13
C MET A 49 -0.82 -8.72 -7.00
N LYS A 50 0.14 -8.50 -7.90
CA LYS A 50 0.69 -9.57 -8.74
C LYS A 50 1.51 -10.58 -7.94
N ASP A 51 2.23 -10.14 -6.92
CA ASP A 51 3.01 -11.01 -6.03
C ASP A 51 2.11 -11.78 -5.04
N PHE A 52 0.96 -11.19 -4.67
CA PHE A 52 0.01 -11.74 -3.71
C PHE A 52 -1.36 -12.05 -4.34
N GLY A 53 -1.53 -13.27 -4.85
CA GLY A 53 -2.78 -13.72 -5.47
C GLY A 53 -4.02 -13.76 -4.55
N ASP A 54 -3.83 -13.71 -3.23
CA ASP A 54 -4.93 -13.70 -2.24
C ASP A 54 -5.52 -12.30 -1.98
N ILE A 55 -4.92 -11.24 -2.55
CA ILE A 55 -5.45 -9.87 -2.43
C ILE A 55 -6.66 -9.76 -3.35
N MET A 56 -7.81 -9.46 -2.75
CA MET A 56 -9.07 -9.30 -3.48
C MET A 56 -9.20 -7.91 -4.10
N ILE A 57 -8.80 -6.89 -3.34
CA ILE A 57 -8.99 -5.48 -3.67
C ILE A 57 -7.78 -4.72 -3.17
N ALA A 58 -7.26 -3.82 -3.99
CA ALA A 58 -6.38 -2.75 -3.55
C ALA A 58 -7.05 -1.40 -3.86
N TYR A 59 -7.00 -0.48 -2.91
CA TYR A 59 -7.64 0.84 -2.98
C TYR A 59 -6.66 1.92 -2.56
N GLY A 60 -6.44 2.92 -3.42
CA GLY A 60 -5.55 4.05 -3.15
C GLY A 60 -6.31 5.36 -3.07
N GLN A 61 -5.95 6.20 -2.11
CA GLN A 61 -6.47 7.57 -1.96
C GLN A 61 -5.37 8.49 -1.43
N SER A 62 -5.13 9.60 -2.13
CA SER A 62 -4.01 10.50 -1.83
C SER A 62 -2.68 9.73 -1.81
N ASP A 63 -2.03 9.64 -0.66
CA ASP A 63 -0.73 9.04 -0.37
C ASP A 63 -0.85 7.70 0.39
N GLU A 64 -2.08 7.20 0.56
CA GLU A 64 -2.37 5.92 1.20
C GLU A 64 -2.75 4.83 0.18
N TYR A 65 -2.41 3.58 0.49
CA TYR A 65 -2.89 2.41 -0.24
C TYR A 65 -3.30 1.29 0.71
N SER A 66 -4.48 0.73 0.49
CA SER A 66 -5.06 -0.36 1.28
C SER A 66 -5.13 -1.63 0.45
N PHE A 67 -4.63 -2.75 0.98
CA PHE A 67 -4.69 -4.07 0.38
C PHE A 67 -5.56 -4.98 1.25
N ILE A 68 -6.61 -5.55 0.66
CA ILE A 68 -7.59 -6.37 1.38
C ILE A 68 -7.46 -7.82 0.95
N PHE A 69 -7.09 -8.67 1.90
CA PHE A 69 -7.03 -10.12 1.73
C PHE A 69 -8.36 -10.76 2.12
N HIS A 70 -8.73 -11.82 1.40
CA HIS A 70 -9.92 -12.60 1.75
C HIS A 70 -9.79 -13.22 3.14
N ARG A 71 -10.93 -13.45 3.81
CA ARG A 71 -10.96 -14.00 5.17
C ARG A 71 -10.37 -15.41 5.32
N THR A 72 -10.25 -16.14 4.21
CA THR A 72 -9.65 -17.48 4.14
C THR A 72 -8.17 -17.44 3.74
N ALA A 73 -7.58 -16.27 3.48
CA ALA A 73 -6.18 -16.15 3.06
C ALA A 73 -5.24 -16.75 4.12
N SER A 74 -4.30 -17.56 3.69
CA SER A 74 -3.31 -18.23 4.55
C SER A 74 -1.89 -17.77 4.30
N ILE A 75 -1.70 -16.70 3.52
CA ILE A 75 -0.39 -16.12 3.19
C ILE A 75 0.48 -15.94 4.44
N PHE A 76 1.72 -16.43 4.38
CA PHE A 76 2.69 -16.41 5.48
C PHE A 76 2.19 -16.94 6.83
N ASN A 77 1.23 -17.87 6.83
CA ASN A 77 0.53 -18.35 8.03
C ASN A 77 -0.11 -17.20 8.82
N ARG A 78 -0.63 -16.19 8.10
CA ARG A 78 -1.30 -15.01 8.66
C ARG A 78 -0.45 -14.19 9.62
N ARG A 79 0.89 -14.28 9.55
CA ARG A 79 1.79 -13.47 10.38
C ARG A 79 1.76 -12.01 9.94
N SER A 80 1.14 -11.14 10.73
CA SER A 80 0.93 -9.74 10.40
C SER A 80 2.24 -9.01 10.07
N ASP A 81 3.27 -9.21 10.87
CA ASP A 81 4.58 -8.55 10.68
C ASP A 81 5.23 -8.95 9.35
N LYS A 82 5.07 -10.22 8.95
CA LYS A 82 5.63 -10.72 7.68
C LYS A 82 4.83 -10.22 6.49
N ILE A 83 3.51 -10.19 6.60
CA ILE A 83 2.63 -9.63 5.57
C ILE A 83 2.96 -8.15 5.36
N LEU A 84 2.97 -7.38 6.44
CA LEU A 84 3.26 -5.94 6.40
C LEU A 84 4.64 -5.66 5.81
N SER A 85 5.69 -6.26 6.37
CA SER A 85 7.07 -5.97 5.93
C SER A 85 7.31 -6.30 4.46
N VAL A 86 6.75 -7.40 3.94
CA VAL A 86 6.92 -7.77 2.53
C VAL A 86 6.14 -6.82 1.62
N ILE A 87 4.88 -6.49 1.95
CA ILE A 87 4.07 -5.55 1.17
C ILE A 87 4.72 -4.17 1.13
N THR A 88 5.13 -3.63 2.29
CA THR A 88 5.81 -2.32 2.37
C THR A 88 7.13 -2.34 1.57
N SER A 89 7.88 -3.44 1.63
CA SER A 89 9.12 -3.59 0.86
C SER A 89 8.87 -3.57 -0.64
N ILE A 90 7.94 -4.39 -1.15
CA ILE A 90 7.61 -4.46 -2.58
C ILE A 90 7.13 -3.10 -3.07
N PHE A 91 6.21 -2.48 -2.33
CA PHE A 91 5.66 -1.18 -2.68
C PHE A 91 6.76 -0.10 -2.76
N SER A 92 7.59 0.01 -1.71
CA SER A 92 8.67 1.01 -1.66
C SER A 92 9.71 0.79 -2.75
N SER A 93 10.11 -0.47 -3.00
CA SER A 93 11.06 -0.81 -4.04
C SER A 93 10.50 -0.51 -5.44
N HIS A 94 9.24 -0.83 -5.70
CA HIS A 94 8.60 -0.51 -6.97
C HIS A 94 8.41 0.99 -7.18
N PHE A 95 8.20 1.76 -6.12
CA PHE A 95 8.09 3.21 -6.21
C PHE A 95 9.39 3.83 -6.72
N VAL A 96 10.53 3.46 -6.11
CA VAL A 96 11.84 3.94 -6.54
C VAL A 96 12.19 3.42 -7.93
N TYR A 97 11.96 2.14 -8.19
CA TYR A 97 12.25 1.51 -9.49
C TYR A 97 11.46 2.15 -10.65
N SER A 98 10.19 2.47 -10.41
CA SER A 98 9.29 2.99 -11.45
C SER A 98 9.32 4.51 -11.55
N TRP A 99 9.95 5.22 -10.63
CA TRP A 99 9.96 6.69 -10.55
C TRP A 99 10.26 7.37 -11.88
N ASN A 100 11.38 7.01 -12.52
CA ASN A 100 11.84 7.65 -13.74
C ASN A 100 10.84 7.50 -14.90
N LYS A 101 10.07 6.40 -14.92
CA LYS A 101 9.03 6.17 -15.93
C LYS A 101 7.92 7.23 -15.86
N TYR A 102 7.58 7.71 -14.66
CA TYR A 102 6.47 8.64 -14.43
C TYR A 102 6.93 10.09 -14.31
N PHE A 103 8.11 10.32 -13.76
CA PHE A 103 8.66 11.65 -13.50
C PHE A 103 9.67 12.11 -14.57
N GLN A 104 9.87 11.32 -15.63
CA GLN A 104 10.53 11.70 -16.91
C GLN A 104 11.82 12.51 -16.72
N GLY A 105 12.81 11.93 -16.04
CA GLY A 105 14.11 12.56 -15.84
C GLY A 105 14.21 13.53 -14.66
N LYS A 106 13.12 13.81 -13.92
CA LYS A 106 13.26 14.41 -12.58
C LYS A 106 13.91 13.38 -11.66
N GLU A 107 15.05 13.73 -11.07
CA GLU A 107 15.70 12.88 -10.09
C GLU A 107 14.87 12.78 -8.80
N LEU A 108 14.97 11.63 -8.15
CA LEU A 108 14.42 11.41 -6.83
C LEU A 108 15.38 12.05 -5.83
N MET A 109 14.96 13.14 -5.17
CA MET A 109 15.80 13.92 -4.27
C MET A 109 16.23 13.09 -3.05
N TYR A 110 15.35 12.21 -2.58
CA TYR A 110 15.62 11.25 -1.51
C TYR A 110 14.65 10.06 -1.60
N PRO A 111 15.04 8.86 -1.13
CA PRO A 111 14.16 7.70 -1.16
C PRO A 111 12.92 7.93 -0.28
N PRO A 112 11.70 7.65 -0.77
CA PRO A 112 10.50 7.73 0.04
C PRO A 112 10.52 6.66 1.12
N CYS A 113 9.73 6.88 2.16
CA CYS A 113 9.49 5.91 3.21
C CYS A 113 7.98 5.71 3.33
N PHE A 114 7.56 4.46 3.39
CA PHE A 114 6.19 4.09 3.66
C PHE A 114 6.14 3.39 5.01
N ASP A 115 5.20 3.80 5.84
CA ASP A 115 4.81 2.99 6.98
C ASP A 115 3.54 2.21 6.64
N GLY A 116 3.12 1.35 7.55
CA GLY A 116 1.84 0.71 7.39
C GLY A 116 1.38 -0.04 8.63
N ARG A 117 0.15 -0.50 8.55
CA ARG A 117 -0.50 -1.23 9.64
C ARG A 117 -1.40 -2.33 9.11
N VAL A 118 -1.62 -3.34 9.94
CA VAL A 118 -2.49 -4.48 9.65
C VAL A 118 -3.71 -4.42 10.56
N LEU A 119 -4.90 -4.50 9.97
CA LEU A 119 -6.17 -4.60 10.68
C LEU A 119 -6.85 -5.91 10.32
N CYS A 120 -7.56 -6.49 11.29
CA CYS A 120 -8.43 -7.65 11.06
C CYS A 120 -9.87 -7.23 11.24
N VAL A 121 -10.71 -7.40 10.21
CA VAL A 121 -12.14 -7.08 10.29
C VAL A 121 -13.00 -8.33 10.03
N PRO A 122 -14.05 -8.57 10.84
CA PRO A 122 -14.73 -9.85 10.84
C PRO A 122 -15.73 -10.03 9.69
N THR A 123 -16.31 -8.94 9.17
CA THR A 123 -17.39 -9.00 8.18
C THR A 123 -17.09 -8.19 6.93
N GLN A 124 -17.74 -8.57 5.82
CA GLN A 124 -17.68 -7.79 4.59
C GLN A 124 -18.27 -6.39 4.75
N LYS A 125 -19.25 -6.22 5.66
CA LYS A 125 -19.79 -4.90 6.00
C LYS A 125 -18.68 -4.01 6.57
N ASN A 126 -17.87 -4.50 7.51
CA ASN A 126 -16.75 -3.73 8.05
C ASN A 126 -15.71 -3.36 6.98
N VAL A 127 -15.48 -4.22 5.99
CA VAL A 127 -14.61 -3.90 4.85
C VAL A 127 -15.19 -2.74 4.03
N ARG A 128 -16.50 -2.75 3.76
CA ARG A 128 -17.17 -1.66 3.03
C ARG A 128 -17.14 -0.36 3.83
N ASP A 129 -17.46 -0.44 5.12
CA ASP A 129 -17.44 0.72 6.02
C ASP A 129 -16.03 1.32 6.07
N TYR A 130 -14.98 0.47 6.13
CA TYR A 130 -13.58 0.90 6.06
C TYR A 130 -13.22 1.59 4.75
N LEU A 131 -13.66 1.04 3.61
CA LEU A 131 -13.40 1.64 2.29
C LEU A 131 -14.20 2.91 2.01
N SER A 132 -15.26 3.18 2.78
CA SER A 132 -16.12 4.34 2.61
C SER A 132 -15.80 5.48 3.59
N TRP A 133 -14.85 5.23 4.50
CA TRP A 133 -14.39 6.18 5.51
C TRP A 133 -13.24 7.01 4.96
#